data_AF-A0AB40C498-F1
#
_entry.id   AF-A0AB40C498-F1
#
_cell.length_a   1.000
_cell.length_b   1.000
_cell.length_c   1.000
_cell.angle_alpha   90.00
_cell.angle_beta   90.00
_cell.angle_gamma   90.00
#
_symmetry.space_group_name_H-M   'P 1'
#
loop_
_entity.id
_entity.type
_entity.pdbx_description
1 polymer ?
#
loop_
_entity_poly.entity_id
_entity_poly.type
_entity_poly.pdbx_seq_one_letter_code
_entity_poly.pdbx_strand_id
1 'polypeptide(L)'
;MAKEALLFGISSLEAQVKEAWVLKASQRYSDFLRDIRDATTKPEYLSEEEYKHWKVVWDRPTFKKKQEINSKNRRSIAGPSCHTGGSISNVEHGKKLESKLGRKATPHELFLHTHTKKHDGETFVDLKSKTINDKMLTLKQHAISTESASTNSGPTPM
;
A
#
# COMPACT_ATOMS: atom_id res chain seq x y z
N MET A 1 5.86 -8.20 -42.25
CA MET A 1 6.14 -8.76 -40.92
C MET A 1 7.06 -7.85 -40.09
N ALA A 2 8.33 -7.62 -40.44
CA ALA A 2 9.24 -6.81 -39.60
C ALA A 2 8.85 -5.32 -39.46
N LYS A 3 8.33 -4.69 -40.52
CA LYS A 3 7.89 -3.28 -40.49
C LYS A 3 6.64 -3.04 -39.63
N GLU A 4 5.72 -4.00 -39.59
CA GLU A 4 4.49 -3.90 -38.80
C GLU A 4 4.73 -4.14 -37.31
N ALA A 5 5.65 -5.05 -36.95
CA ALA A 5 6.08 -5.24 -35.57
C ALA A 5 6.80 -4.00 -34.99
N LEU A 6 7.55 -3.27 -35.83
CA LEU A 6 8.24 -2.05 -35.43
C LEU A 6 7.25 -0.88 -35.22
N LEU A 7 6.25 -0.74 -36.08
CA LEU A 7 5.16 0.24 -35.94
C LEU A 7 4.29 -0.04 -34.69
N PHE A 8 3.99 -1.32 -34.43
CA PHE A 8 3.25 -1.72 -33.22
C PHE A 8 4.06 -1.38 -31.95
N GLY A 9 5.37 -1.67 -31.93
CA GLY A 9 6.25 -1.31 -30.81
C GLY A 9 6.37 0.20 -30.55
N ILE A 10 6.42 1.02 -31.60
CA ILE A 10 6.44 2.49 -31.47
C ILE A 10 5.09 3.02 -30.95
N SER A 11 3.97 2.51 -31.47
CA SER A 11 2.63 2.89 -31.00
C SER A 11 2.39 2.53 -29.53
N SER A 12 2.98 1.42 -29.07
CA SER A 12 2.94 0.99 -27.66
C SER A 12 3.79 1.90 -26.77
N LEU A 13 4.93 2.38 -27.25
CA LEU A 13 5.77 3.32 -26.51
C LEU A 13 5.11 4.70 -26.41
N GLU A 14 4.55 5.22 -27.50
CA GLU A 14 3.81 6.48 -27.50
C GLU A 14 2.61 6.43 -26.54
N ALA A 15 1.89 5.31 -26.49
CA ALA A 15 0.81 5.10 -25.54
C ALA A 15 1.29 5.14 -24.09
N GLN A 16 2.40 4.45 -23.76
CA GLN A 16 2.99 4.46 -22.43
C GLN A 16 3.50 5.86 -22.02
N VAL A 17 4.15 6.57 -22.95
CA VAL A 17 4.62 7.94 -22.72
C VAL A 17 3.43 8.88 -22.49
N LYS A 18 2.37 8.75 -23.29
CA LYS A 18 1.13 9.53 -23.11
C LYS A 18 0.47 9.23 -21.78
N GLU A 19 0.39 7.97 -21.38
CA GLU A 19 -0.17 7.57 -20.07
C GLU A 19 0.64 8.16 -18.92
N ALA A 20 1.97 8.01 -18.94
CA ALA A 20 2.85 8.60 -17.95
C ALA A 20 2.72 10.13 -17.88
N TRP A 21 2.61 10.78 -19.05
CA TRP A 21 2.38 12.22 -19.13
C TRP A 21 1.02 12.62 -18.53
N VAL A 22 -0.08 11.92 -18.85
CA VAL A 22 -1.41 12.19 -18.29
C VAL A 22 -1.41 12.03 -16.76
N LEU A 23 -0.76 10.98 -16.26
CA LEU A 23 -0.60 10.77 -14.81
C LEU A 23 0.16 11.93 -14.16
N LYS A 24 1.27 12.37 -14.77
CA LYS A 24 2.05 13.48 -14.22
C LYS A 24 1.31 14.82 -14.32
N ALA A 25 0.67 15.08 -15.45
CA ALA A 25 -0.10 16.30 -15.68
C ALA A 25 -1.29 16.41 -14.70
N SER A 26 -2.06 15.32 -14.53
CA SER A 26 -3.19 15.30 -13.59
C SER A 26 -2.76 15.54 -12.14
N GLN A 27 -1.62 14.98 -11.73
CA GLN A 27 -1.03 15.28 -10.42
C GLN A 27 -0.67 16.77 -10.30
N ARG A 28 -0.01 17.35 -11.31
CA ARG A 28 0.37 18.76 -11.31
C ARG A 28 -0.83 19.71 -11.26
N TYR A 29 -1.88 19.41 -12.02
CA TYR A 29 -3.12 20.19 -11.97
C TYR A 29 -3.82 20.08 -10.62
N SER A 30 -3.80 18.90 -10.00
CA SER A 30 -4.37 18.70 -8.66
C SER A 30 -3.64 19.51 -7.60
N ASP A 31 -2.30 19.54 -7.65
CA ASP A 31 -1.48 20.36 -6.75
C ASP A 31 -1.73 21.85 -6.99
N PHE A 32 -1.74 22.29 -8.25
CA PHE A 32 -2.05 23.67 -8.62
C PHE A 32 -3.42 24.14 -8.10
N LEU A 33 -4.48 23.35 -8.32
CA LEU A 33 -5.82 23.68 -7.83
C LEU A 33 -5.91 23.70 -6.30
N ARG A 34 -5.17 22.81 -5.63
CA ARG A 34 -5.05 22.82 -4.17
C ARG A 34 -4.41 24.12 -3.69
N ASP A 35 -3.29 24.51 -4.28
CA ASP A 35 -2.54 25.69 -3.86
C ASP A 35 -3.38 26.96 -4.06
N ILE A 36 -4.16 27.05 -5.14
CA ILE A 36 -5.12 28.15 -5.38
C ILE A 36 -6.24 28.15 -4.35
N ARG A 37 -6.76 26.98 -3.98
CA ARG A 37 -7.81 26.88 -2.95
C ARG A 37 -7.31 27.34 -1.58
N ASP A 38 -6.08 26.98 -1.25
CA ASP A 38 -5.49 27.26 0.06
C ASP A 38 -4.88 28.68 0.13
N ALA A 39 -4.75 29.37 -1.01
CA ALA A 39 -4.30 30.75 -1.09
C ALA A 39 -5.33 31.73 -0.50
N THR A 40 -4.84 32.76 0.20
CA THR A 40 -5.67 33.83 0.79
C THR A 40 -6.22 34.79 -0.26
N THR A 41 -5.52 34.94 -1.38
CA THR A 41 -5.86 35.87 -2.47
C THR A 41 -5.95 35.14 -3.80
N LYS A 42 -6.76 35.69 -4.72
CA LYS A 42 -6.86 35.18 -6.09
C LYS A 42 -5.53 35.42 -6.83
N PRO A 43 -4.99 34.43 -7.55
CA PRO A 43 -3.86 34.65 -8.44
C PRO A 43 -4.19 35.63 -9.59
N GLU A 44 -3.20 36.39 -10.05
CA GLU A 44 -3.38 37.40 -11.10
C GLU A 44 -3.81 36.79 -12.44
N TYR A 45 -3.23 35.65 -12.81
CA TYR A 45 -3.46 34.95 -14.08
C TYR A 45 -4.85 34.28 -14.18
N LEU A 46 -5.64 34.26 -13.12
CA LEU A 46 -6.99 33.66 -13.10
C LEU A 46 -8.05 34.73 -13.30
N SER A 47 -9.05 34.47 -14.13
CA SER A 47 -10.19 35.37 -14.20
C SER A 47 -10.98 35.35 -12.89
N GLU A 48 -11.63 36.48 -12.59
CA GLU A 48 -12.40 36.60 -11.35
C GLU A 48 -13.71 35.78 -11.41
N GLU A 49 -14.23 35.54 -12.61
CA GLU A 49 -15.39 34.67 -12.80
C GLU A 49 -15.06 33.21 -12.49
N GLU A 50 -13.96 32.69 -13.05
CA GLU A 50 -13.52 31.30 -12.82
C GLU A 50 -13.19 31.05 -11.35
N TYR A 51 -12.48 31.98 -10.71
CA TYR A 51 -12.12 31.84 -9.30
C TYR A 51 -13.36 31.82 -8.40
N LYS A 52 -14.34 32.69 -8.65
CA LYS A 52 -15.64 32.65 -7.95
C LYS A 52 -16.37 31.33 -8.18
N HIS A 53 -16.41 30.84 -9.41
CA HIS A 53 -17.04 29.56 -9.74
C HIS A 53 -16.38 28.40 -8.95
N TRP A 54 -15.05 28.34 -8.91
CA TRP A 54 -14.33 27.31 -8.16
C TRP A 54 -14.57 27.39 -6.66
N LYS A 55 -14.61 28.59 -6.08
CA LYS A 55 -14.95 28.76 -4.66
C LYS A 55 -16.34 28.22 -4.34
N VAL A 56 -17.33 28.46 -5.20
CA VAL A 56 -18.68 27.89 -5.04
C VAL A 56 -18.62 26.36 -5.05
N VAL A 57 -17.82 25.75 -5.93
CA VAL A 57 -17.66 24.29 -5.99
C VAL A 57 -16.98 23.74 -4.74
N TRP A 58 -15.90 24.38 -4.27
CA TRP A 58 -15.17 23.95 -3.08
C TRP A 58 -15.97 24.13 -1.79
N ASP A 59 -16.88 25.10 -1.75
CA ASP A 59 -17.72 25.35 -0.58
C ASP A 59 -18.85 24.33 -0.41
N ARG A 60 -19.18 23.58 -1.48
CA ARG A 60 -20.26 22.57 -1.47
C ARG A 60 -20.09 21.59 -0.32
N PRO A 61 -21.16 21.25 0.43
CA PRO A 61 -21.10 20.29 1.53
C PRO A 61 -20.53 18.93 1.11
N THR A 62 -20.86 18.47 -0.09
CA THR A 62 -20.36 17.22 -0.66
C THR A 62 -18.84 17.23 -0.85
N PHE A 63 -18.28 18.36 -1.29
CA PHE A 63 -16.85 18.54 -1.47
C PHE A 63 -16.13 18.55 -0.11
N LYS A 64 -16.60 19.37 0.84
CA LYS A 64 -16.03 19.44 2.19
C LYS A 64 -16.07 18.10 2.91
N LYS A 65 -17.20 17.36 2.81
CA LYS A 65 -17.32 16.01 3.37
C LYS A 65 -16.27 15.06 2.78
N LYS A 66 -16.08 15.07 1.46
CA LYS A 66 -15.06 14.24 0.80
C LYS A 66 -13.64 14.65 1.21
N GLN A 67 -13.37 15.95 1.32
CA GLN A 67 -12.10 16.47 1.80
C GLN A 67 -11.80 16.01 3.24
N GLU A 68 -12.78 16.09 4.13
CA GLU A 68 -12.64 15.67 5.52
C GLU A 68 -12.37 14.17 5.64
N ILE A 69 -13.13 13.34 4.91
CA ILE A 69 -12.90 11.89 4.85
C ILE A 69 -11.49 11.60 4.34
N ASN A 70 -11.07 12.22 3.24
CA ASN A 70 -9.73 12.03 2.69
C ASN A 70 -8.63 12.49 3.66
N SER A 71 -8.87 13.57 4.40
CA SER A 71 -7.96 14.07 5.42
C SER A 71 -7.84 13.10 6.61
N LYS A 72 -8.97 12.55 7.08
CA LYS A 72 -9.00 11.49 8.08
C LYS A 72 -8.28 10.22 7.60
N ASN A 73 -8.48 9.82 6.35
CA ASN A 73 -7.81 8.65 5.76
C ASN A 73 -6.29 8.83 5.61
N ARG A 74 -5.80 10.04 5.31
CA ARG A 74 -4.35 10.30 5.29
C ARG A 74 -3.73 10.32 6.67
N ARG A 75 -4.47 10.81 7.67
CA ARG A 75 -4.02 10.88 9.07
C ARG A 75 -4.27 9.60 9.86
N SER A 76 -5.03 8.65 9.31
CA SER A 76 -5.22 7.38 9.99
C SER A 76 -3.89 6.63 9.99
N ILE A 77 -3.47 6.20 11.18
CA ILE A 77 -2.29 5.33 11.37
C ILE A 77 -2.52 3.96 10.66
N ALA A 78 -3.76 3.67 10.29
CA ALA A 78 -4.16 2.56 9.42
C ALA A 78 -3.87 2.83 7.92
N GLY A 79 -2.81 3.58 7.61
CA GLY A 79 -2.30 3.72 6.25
C GLY A 79 -1.86 2.38 5.65
N PRO A 80 -1.38 2.35 4.39
CA PRO A 80 -0.88 1.13 3.77
C PRO A 80 0.22 0.54 4.66
N SER A 81 -0.05 -0.64 5.24
CA SER A 81 0.80 -1.45 6.13
C SER A 81 2.11 -0.77 6.53
N CYS A 82 2.14 -0.14 7.70
CA CYS A 82 3.39 0.39 8.23
C CYS A 82 4.34 -0.80 8.41
N HIS A 83 5.56 -0.69 7.87
CA HIS A 83 6.60 -1.71 8.02
C HIS A 83 7.93 -1.03 8.30
N THR A 84 8.79 -1.69 9.07
CA THR A 84 10.13 -1.22 9.46
C THR A 84 11.20 -1.49 8.40
N GLY A 85 10.82 -2.05 7.25
CA GLY A 85 11.74 -2.43 6.19
C GLY A 85 12.42 -1.27 5.45
N GLY A 86 11.91 -0.04 5.57
CA GLY A 86 12.43 1.12 4.86
C GLY A 86 12.33 0.96 3.34
N SER A 87 13.30 1.50 2.60
CA SER A 87 13.36 1.40 1.13
C SER A 87 13.83 0.03 0.60
N ILE A 88 14.19 -0.90 1.48
CA ILE A 88 14.69 -2.22 1.12
C ILE A 88 13.50 -3.12 0.77
N SER A 89 13.62 -3.87 -0.33
CA SER A 89 12.57 -4.80 -0.75
C SER A 89 12.38 -5.97 0.23
N ASN A 90 11.17 -6.52 0.31
CA ASN A 90 10.90 -7.73 1.10
C ASN A 90 11.72 -8.94 0.63
N VAL A 91 12.07 -9.01 -0.66
CA VAL A 91 12.94 -10.06 -1.21
C VAL A 91 14.34 -9.97 -0.61
N GLU A 92 14.89 -8.77 -0.51
CA GLU A 92 16.21 -8.56 0.08
C GLU A 92 16.20 -8.79 1.60
N HIS A 93 15.15 -8.34 2.30
CA HIS A 93 14.94 -8.71 3.71
C HIS A 93 14.87 -10.22 3.90
N GLY A 94 14.20 -10.93 2.99
CA GLY A 94 14.18 -12.40 2.95
C GLY A 94 15.58 -13.00 2.86
N LYS A 95 16.39 -12.60 1.87
CA LYS A 95 17.77 -13.09 1.71
C LYS A 95 18.66 -12.80 2.92
N LYS A 96 18.54 -11.61 3.51
CA LYS A 96 19.27 -11.24 4.74
C LYS A 96 18.85 -12.12 5.92
N LEU A 97 17.57 -12.44 6.02
CA LEU A 97 17.05 -13.31 7.07
C LEU A 97 17.47 -14.77 6.86
N GLU A 98 17.48 -15.25 5.63
CA GLU A 98 18.00 -16.58 5.26
C GLU A 98 19.46 -16.75 5.66
N SER A 99 20.28 -15.74 5.38
CA SER A 99 21.71 -15.74 5.74
C SER A 99 21.91 -15.79 7.26
N LYS A 100 21.01 -15.17 8.05
CA LYS A 100 21.07 -15.19 9.53
C LYS A 100 20.59 -16.52 10.11
N LEU A 101 19.55 -17.12 9.52
CA LEU A 101 18.96 -18.37 10.00
C LEU A 101 19.70 -19.62 9.51
N GLY A 102 20.53 -19.50 8.47
CA GLY A 102 21.18 -20.64 7.81
C GLY A 102 20.20 -21.53 7.04
N ARG A 103 18.94 -21.11 6.89
CA ARG A 103 17.87 -21.82 6.19
C ARG A 103 16.92 -20.83 5.53
N LYS A 104 16.07 -21.34 4.63
CA LYS A 104 15.00 -20.54 4.03
C LYS A 104 14.09 -19.95 5.13
N ALA A 105 13.89 -18.64 5.10
CA ALA A 105 12.98 -17.95 6.00
C ALA A 105 11.53 -18.22 5.58
N THR A 106 10.67 -18.51 6.54
CA THR A 106 9.23 -18.66 6.26
C THR A 106 8.59 -17.30 6.01
N PRO A 107 7.48 -17.23 5.26
CA PRO A 107 6.75 -15.98 5.06
C PRO A 107 6.33 -15.30 6.37
N HIS A 108 5.99 -16.09 7.40
CA HIS A 108 5.63 -15.56 8.71
C HIS A 108 6.82 -14.96 9.47
N GLU A 109 8.00 -15.57 9.38
CA GLU A 109 9.23 -14.98 9.96
C GLU A 109 9.63 -13.69 9.26
N LEU A 110 9.52 -13.64 7.92
CA LEU A 110 9.75 -12.41 7.16
C LEU A 110 8.74 -11.32 7.51
N PHE A 111 7.48 -11.70 7.72
CA PHE A 111 6.44 -10.77 8.20
C PHE A 111 6.79 -10.20 9.58
N LEU A 112 7.14 -11.05 10.55
CA LEU A 112 7.58 -10.60 11.88
C LEU A 112 8.79 -9.68 11.78
N HIS A 113 9.79 -10.04 10.97
CA HIS A 113 10.99 -9.23 10.76
C HIS A 113 10.67 -7.82 10.25
N THR A 114 9.72 -7.69 9.33
CA THR A 114 9.39 -6.42 8.65
C THR A 114 8.30 -5.60 9.34
N HIS A 115 7.53 -6.19 10.26
CA HIS A 115 6.39 -5.53 10.92
C HIS A 115 6.56 -5.42 12.44
N THR A 116 7.75 -5.70 12.96
CA THR A 116 8.11 -5.48 14.37
C THR A 116 9.22 -4.44 14.50
N LYS A 117 9.27 -3.76 15.64
CA LYS A 117 10.27 -2.74 15.94
C LYS A 117 11.61 -3.42 16.21
N LYS A 118 12.69 -2.86 15.66
CA LYS A 118 14.07 -3.38 15.83
C LYS A 118 14.22 -4.88 15.50
N HIS A 119 13.29 -5.46 14.76
CA HIS A 119 13.24 -6.88 14.45
C HIS A 119 13.15 -7.80 15.68
N ASP A 120 12.50 -7.34 16.76
CA ASP A 120 12.36 -8.09 18.01
C ASP A 120 11.38 -9.27 17.91
N GLY A 121 10.50 -9.29 16.90
CA GLY A 121 9.49 -10.35 16.74
C GLY A 121 8.26 -10.20 17.65
N GLU A 122 8.21 -9.17 18.50
CA GLU A 122 7.20 -9.01 19.55
C GLU A 122 6.47 -7.66 19.45
N THR A 123 7.20 -6.56 19.27
CA THR A 123 6.64 -5.22 19.33
C THR A 123 6.19 -4.76 17.95
N PHE A 124 4.91 -4.97 17.63
CA PHE A 124 4.36 -4.56 16.34
C PHE A 124 4.33 -3.04 16.13
N VAL A 125 4.53 -2.65 14.88
CA VAL A 125 4.54 -1.23 14.44
C VAL A 125 3.14 -0.64 14.33
N ASP A 126 2.13 -1.47 14.05
CA ASP A 126 0.72 -1.10 14.00
C ASP A 126 -0.19 -2.21 14.54
N LEU A 127 -1.44 -1.84 14.86
CA LEU A 127 -2.45 -2.77 15.38
C LEU A 127 -2.83 -3.83 14.34
N LYS A 128 -2.83 -3.47 13.06
CA LYS A 128 -3.19 -4.37 11.96
C LYS A 128 -2.23 -5.55 11.86
N SER A 129 -0.93 -5.29 11.97
CA SER A 129 0.11 -6.31 11.93
C SER A 129 0.01 -7.26 13.11
N LYS A 130 -0.28 -6.73 14.30
CA LYS A 130 -0.58 -7.54 15.49
C LYS A 130 -1.78 -8.46 15.23
N THR A 131 -2.90 -7.92 14.75
CA THR A 131 -4.09 -8.73 14.44
C THR A 131 -3.83 -9.80 13.37
N ILE A 132 -3.02 -9.51 12.35
CA ILE A 132 -2.62 -10.50 11.34
C ILE A 132 -1.79 -11.62 11.98
N ASN A 133 -0.83 -11.27 12.82
CA ASN A 133 -0.02 -12.25 13.55
C ASN A 133 -0.89 -13.14 14.44
N ASP A 134 -1.79 -12.55 15.23
CA ASP A 134 -2.66 -13.29 16.14
C ASP A 134 -3.51 -14.32 15.38
N LYS A 135 -4.12 -13.93 14.25
CA LYS A 135 -4.86 -14.84 13.37
C LYS A 135 -3.99 -15.96 12.83
N MET A 136 -2.76 -15.65 12.44
CA MET A 136 -1.81 -16.63 11.93
C MET A 136 -1.46 -17.68 12.99
N LEU A 137 -1.24 -17.24 14.24
CA LEU A 137 -0.99 -18.13 15.38
C LEU A 137 -2.20 -19.01 15.69
N THR A 138 -3.42 -18.46 15.65
CA THR A 138 -4.65 -19.25 15.80
C THR A 138 -4.76 -20.36 14.74
N LEU A 139 -4.48 -20.04 13.48
CA LEU A 139 -4.52 -21.01 12.38
C LEU A 139 -3.45 -22.10 12.54
N LYS A 140 -2.23 -21.73 12.94
CA LYS A 140 -1.17 -22.70 13.26
C LYS A 140 -1.60 -23.67 14.36
N GLN A 141 -2.18 -23.15 15.44
CA GLN A 141 -2.63 -23.96 16.57
C GLN A 141 -3.72 -24.95 16.13
N HIS A 142 -4.69 -24.49 15.33
CA HIS A 142 -5.75 -25.34 14.82
C HIS A 142 -5.23 -26.45 13.89
N ALA A 143 -4.24 -26.15 13.05
CA ALA A 143 -3.60 -27.15 12.19
C ALA A 143 -2.91 -28.25 13.01
N ILE A 144 -2.12 -27.87 14.02
CA ILE A 144 -1.41 -28.80 14.91
C ILE A 144 -2.39 -29.72 15.67
N SER A 145 -3.51 -29.16 16.16
CA SER A 145 -4.56 -29.92 16.84
C SER A 145 -5.32 -30.88 15.90
N THR A 146 -5.40 -30.57 14.61
CA THR A 146 -6.06 -31.45 13.63
C THR A 146 -5.16 -32.62 13.23
N GLU A 147 -3.86 -32.39 13.08
CA GLU A 147 -2.87 -33.44 12.75
C GLU A 147 -2.70 -34.44 13.90
N SER A 148 -2.69 -33.98 15.15
CA SER A 148 -2.58 -34.84 16.34
C SER A 148 -3.81 -35.73 16.60
N ALA A 149 -4.98 -35.37 16.07
CA ALA A 149 -6.19 -36.20 16.16
C ALA A 149 -6.21 -37.36 15.14
N SER A 150 -5.43 -37.28 14.05
CA SER A 150 -5.41 -38.29 12.98
C SER A 150 -4.41 -39.43 13.22
N THR A 151 -3.46 -39.29 14.16
CA THR A 151 -2.42 -40.30 14.42
C THR A 151 -2.77 -41.32 15.49
N ASN A 152 -3.95 -41.23 16.13
CA ASN A 152 -4.35 -42.11 17.24
C ASN A 152 -5.26 -43.29 16.85
N SER A 153 -5.49 -43.58 15.57
CA SER A 153 -6.13 -44.83 15.13
C SER A 153 -5.08 -45.92 14.87
N GLY A 154 -4.49 -46.45 15.94
CA GLY A 154 -3.67 -47.67 15.88
C GLY A 154 -4.54 -48.91 15.57
N PRO A 155 -3.99 -49.95 14.93
CA PRO A 155 -4.77 -51.08 14.42
C PRO A 155 -5.34 -51.91 15.56
N THR A 156 -6.65 -52.19 15.47
CA THR A 156 -7.39 -53.09 16.35
C THR A 156 -6.76 -54.49 16.28
N PRO A 157 -6.39 -55.13 17.40
CA PRO A 157 -5.87 -56.49 17.37
C PRO A 157 -7.01 -57.47 17.08
N MET A 158 -6.73 -58.47 16.22
CA MET A 158 -7.60 -59.64 15.98
C MET A 158 -7.68 -60.54 17.22
#